data_AF-A0A2E0X8A1-F1
#
_entry.id   AF-A0A2E0X8A1-F1
#
_cell.length_a   1.000
_cell.length_b   1.000
_cell.length_c   1.000
_cell.angle_alpha   90.00
_cell.angle_beta   90.00
_cell.angle_gamma   90.00
#
_symmetry.space_group_name_H-M   'P 1'
#
loop_
_entity.id
_entity.type
_entity.pdbx_description
1 polymer ?
#
loop_
_entity_poly.entity_id
_entity_poly.type
_entity_poly.pdbx_seq_one_letter_code
_entity_poly.pdbx_strand_id
1 'polypeptide(L)'
;MRMKTLAWLALLAGIYFVGDRLGAAALDAVIARSGLRFSQLYAGQFDAQVVCIGSSRGVHGFPAVIMQELSGKRVANISYNGLSPRVAEPLLADYFDRCGVPEVVLIEASFVGVETDVTGVMKFSPYFGRSQRLYKLACNMDPKCAVISNLSQLYRYNSELIPVALNYLRRSDQGGLVRRSVPDTLAAETEAMDPIELPLYEQEVAALARMVQLGRENGATVHVVLVGYLPAYRAKLANFDTWKQQIAAGIDAPVIDLTTAIDDDDAYFDRLHFNAAGSERSAALLIERGLLGSAE
;
A
#
# COMPACT_ATOMS: atom_id res chain seq x y z
N MET A 1 -25.25 -44.86 10.12
CA MET A 1 -25.30 -43.66 10.99
C MET A 1 -26.76 -43.45 11.44
N ARG A 2 -27.05 -43.30 12.74
CA ARG A 2 -28.44 -43.17 13.22
C ARG A 2 -29.04 -41.83 12.79
N MET A 3 -30.30 -41.79 12.39
CA MET A 3 -31.01 -40.58 11.90
C MET A 3 -30.91 -39.38 12.87
N LYS A 4 -30.87 -39.64 14.18
CA LYS A 4 -30.64 -38.62 15.21
C LYS A 4 -29.24 -37.99 15.13
N THR A 5 -28.20 -38.78 14.85
CA THR A 5 -26.82 -38.28 14.68
C THR A 5 -26.72 -37.36 13.46
N LEU A 6 -27.37 -37.74 12.35
CA LEU A 6 -27.47 -36.89 11.16
C LEU A 6 -28.15 -35.55 11.46
N ALA A 7 -29.26 -35.56 12.20
CA ALA A 7 -29.98 -34.35 12.58
C ALA A 7 -29.12 -33.42 13.47
N TRP A 8 -28.40 -33.97 14.45
CA TRP A 8 -27.50 -33.18 15.30
C TRP A 8 -26.32 -32.60 14.51
N LEU A 9 -25.73 -33.37 13.59
CA LEU A 9 -24.66 -32.87 12.71
C LEU A 9 -25.15 -31.74 11.81
N ALA A 10 -26.36 -31.88 11.23
CA ALA A 10 -26.96 -30.84 10.42
C ALA A 10 -27.27 -29.57 11.24
N LEU A 11 -27.78 -29.72 12.47
CA LEU A 11 -28.03 -28.59 13.36
C LEU A 11 -26.73 -27.87 13.75
N LEU A 12 -25.67 -28.62 14.12
CA LEU A 12 -24.38 -28.05 14.46
C LEU A 12 -23.76 -27.30 13.27
N ALA A 13 -23.81 -27.90 12.07
CA ALA A 13 -23.36 -27.24 10.85
C ALA A 13 -24.17 -25.96 10.58
N GLY A 14 -25.48 -26.00 10.76
CA GLY A 14 -26.35 -24.82 10.65
C GLY A 14 -25.96 -23.70 11.62
N ILE A 15 -25.74 -24.03 12.90
CA ILE A 15 -25.29 -23.07 13.91
C ILE A 15 -23.93 -22.47 13.54
N TYR A 16 -22.98 -23.31 13.10
CA TYR A 16 -21.66 -22.85 12.69
C TYR A 16 -21.74 -21.85 11.53
N PHE A 17 -22.44 -22.19 10.43
CA PHE A 17 -22.53 -21.30 9.28
C PHE A 17 -23.33 -20.04 9.56
N VAL A 18 -24.42 -20.11 10.33
CA VAL A 18 -25.18 -18.91 10.72
C VAL A 18 -24.31 -18.01 11.61
N GLY A 19 -23.61 -18.58 12.59
CA GLY A 19 -22.68 -17.84 13.45
C GLY A 19 -21.54 -17.19 12.66
N ASP A 20 -20.94 -17.93 11.72
CA ASP A 20 -19.91 -17.43 10.80
C ASP A 20 -20.38 -16.20 10.02
N ARG A 21 -21.58 -16.26 9.42
CA ARG A 21 -22.10 -15.14 8.64
C ARG A 21 -22.47 -13.94 9.50
N LEU A 22 -23.11 -14.16 10.65
CA LEU A 22 -23.50 -13.07 11.55
C LEU A 22 -22.26 -12.39 12.17
N GLY A 23 -21.28 -13.18 12.62
CA GLY A 23 -20.04 -12.65 13.17
C GLY A 23 -19.22 -11.88 12.12
N ALA A 24 -19.13 -12.42 10.91
CA ALA A 24 -18.46 -11.74 9.81
C ALA A 24 -19.16 -10.43 9.44
N ALA A 25 -20.49 -10.41 9.37
CA ALA A 25 -21.26 -9.19 9.11
C ALA A 25 -21.06 -8.13 10.21
N ALA A 26 -20.99 -8.55 11.48
CA ALA A 26 -20.70 -7.64 12.59
C ALA A 26 -19.30 -7.03 12.48
N LEU A 27 -18.28 -7.83 12.18
CA LEU A 27 -16.91 -7.33 11.99
C LEU A 27 -16.80 -6.44 10.74
N ASP A 28 -17.47 -6.82 9.64
CA ASP A 28 -17.53 -6.03 8.41
C ASP A 28 -18.10 -4.63 8.67
N ALA A 29 -19.20 -4.56 9.44
CA ALA A 29 -19.83 -3.31 9.82
C ALA A 29 -18.94 -2.43 10.71
N VAL A 30 -18.14 -3.04 11.59
CA VAL A 30 -17.17 -2.33 12.43
C VAL A 30 -16.01 -1.79 11.58
N ILE A 31 -15.41 -2.62 10.72
CA ILE A 31 -14.26 -2.24 9.89
C ILE A 31 -14.64 -1.19 8.85
N ALA A 32 -15.85 -1.26 8.28
CA ALA A 32 -16.35 -0.28 7.32
C ALA A 32 -16.44 1.14 7.89
N ARG A 33 -16.45 1.28 9.23
CA ARG A 33 -16.47 2.58 9.93
C ARG A 33 -15.07 3.04 10.36
N SER A 34 -14.04 2.24 10.10
CA SER A 34 -12.66 2.60 10.42
C SER A 34 -12.11 3.64 9.44
N GLY A 35 -11.32 4.57 9.97
CA GLY A 35 -10.50 5.50 9.19
C GLY A 35 -9.22 4.88 8.62
N LEU A 36 -9.05 3.55 8.67
CA LEU A 36 -8.01 2.85 7.92
C LEU A 36 -8.21 3.05 6.40
N ARG A 37 -7.14 3.34 5.65
CA ARG A 37 -7.22 3.65 4.21
C ARG A 37 -7.95 2.60 3.38
N PHE A 38 -7.79 1.32 3.70
CA PHE A 38 -8.48 0.25 2.99
C PHE A 38 -9.96 0.15 3.35
N SER A 39 -10.32 0.40 4.61
CA SER A 39 -11.73 0.54 4.99
C SER A 39 -12.42 1.66 4.22
N GLN A 40 -11.76 2.82 4.12
CA GLN A 40 -12.25 3.97 3.37
C GLN A 40 -12.35 3.68 1.86
N LEU A 41 -11.33 3.04 1.28
CA LEU A 41 -11.35 2.59 -0.13
C LEU A 41 -12.54 1.68 -0.41
N TYR A 42 -12.73 0.65 0.40
CA TYR A 42 -13.80 -0.33 0.15
C TYR A 42 -15.19 0.19 0.53
N ALA A 43 -15.27 1.25 1.33
CA ALA A 43 -16.49 2.00 1.59
C ALA A 43 -16.79 3.07 0.50
N GLY A 44 -15.88 3.30 -0.45
CA GLY A 44 -16.03 4.34 -1.48
C GLY A 44 -15.97 5.75 -0.90
N GLN A 45 -15.20 5.95 0.17
CA GLN A 45 -15.18 7.20 0.95
C GLN A 45 -14.07 8.16 0.55
N PHE A 46 -13.14 7.76 -0.32
CA PHE A 46 -12.16 8.70 -0.85
C PHE A 46 -12.80 9.57 -1.92
N ASP A 47 -12.73 10.89 -1.71
CA ASP A 47 -12.92 11.92 -2.74
C ASP A 47 -11.57 12.62 -2.89
N ALA A 48 -10.72 12.10 -3.78
CA ALA A 48 -9.37 12.61 -3.96
C ALA A 48 -9.11 13.00 -5.42
N GLN A 49 -8.44 14.13 -5.59
CA GLN A 49 -7.89 14.57 -6.87
C GLN A 49 -6.56 13.90 -7.14
N VAL A 50 -5.82 13.53 -6.09
CA VAL A 50 -4.53 12.84 -6.17
C VAL A 50 -4.60 11.55 -5.36
N VAL A 51 -4.22 10.43 -5.97
CA VAL A 51 -4.07 9.14 -5.30
C VAL A 51 -2.62 8.73 -5.29
N CYS A 52 -2.12 8.40 -4.10
CA CYS A 52 -0.74 7.97 -3.90
C CYS A 52 -0.72 6.47 -3.56
N ILE A 53 0.15 5.69 -4.18
CA ILE A 53 0.29 4.25 -3.94
C ILE A 53 1.77 3.83 -3.95
N GLY A 54 2.12 2.85 -3.13
CA GLY A 54 3.49 2.45 -2.85
C GLY A 54 3.57 1.52 -1.64
N SER A 55 4.78 1.19 -1.18
CA SER A 55 4.98 0.47 0.08
C SER A 55 5.15 1.45 1.25
N SER A 56 5.93 1.10 2.27
CA SER A 56 6.26 1.96 3.41
C SER A 56 6.93 3.28 2.99
N ARG A 57 7.78 3.25 1.95
CA ARG A 57 8.38 4.47 1.39
C ARG A 57 7.34 5.38 0.74
N GLY A 58 6.28 4.84 0.15
CA GLY A 58 5.13 5.62 -0.32
C GLY A 58 4.30 6.21 0.82
N VAL A 59 4.20 5.54 1.98
CA VAL A 59 3.53 6.08 3.18
C VAL A 59 4.21 7.36 3.68
N HIS A 60 5.55 7.37 3.70
CA HIS A 60 6.35 8.50 4.20
C HIS A 60 6.73 9.51 3.10
N GLY A 61 6.87 9.06 1.86
CA GLY A 61 7.20 9.91 0.71
C GLY A 61 6.03 10.74 0.21
N PHE A 62 4.79 10.26 0.41
CA PHE A 62 3.56 10.91 -0.04
C PHE A 62 2.63 11.24 1.15
N PRO A 63 3.01 12.14 2.06
CA PRO A 63 2.21 12.42 3.25
C PRO A 63 0.92 13.17 2.89
N ALA A 64 -0.18 12.44 2.73
CA ALA A 64 -1.43 12.96 2.19
C ALA A 64 -1.89 14.25 2.88
N VAL A 65 -1.94 14.29 4.22
CA VAL A 65 -2.38 15.47 4.98
C VAL A 65 -1.54 16.71 4.65
N ILE A 66 -0.21 16.58 4.64
CA ILE A 66 0.70 17.69 4.33
C ILE A 66 0.57 18.11 2.87
N MET A 67 0.46 17.15 1.95
CA MET A 67 0.25 17.46 0.53
C MET A 67 -1.05 18.24 0.31
N GLN A 68 -2.13 17.91 1.03
CA GLN A 68 -3.38 18.67 0.98
C GLN A 68 -3.19 20.10 1.51
N GLU A 69 -2.53 20.26 2.65
CA GLU A 69 -2.28 21.56 3.28
C GLU A 69 -1.44 22.48 2.37
N LEU A 70 -0.43 21.92 1.69
CA LEU A 70 0.47 22.69 0.83
C LEU A 70 -0.10 22.97 -0.56
N SER A 71 -0.92 22.07 -1.13
CA SER A 71 -1.42 22.19 -2.51
C SER A 71 -2.87 22.64 -2.63
N GLY A 72 -3.66 22.53 -1.55
CA GLY A 72 -5.12 22.70 -1.60
C GLY A 72 -5.88 21.57 -2.32
N LYS A 73 -5.20 20.58 -2.90
CA LYS A 73 -5.82 19.42 -3.55
C LYS A 73 -6.27 18.41 -2.51
N ARG A 74 -7.32 17.64 -2.81
CA ARG A 74 -7.70 16.46 -2.01
C ARG A 74 -6.79 15.29 -2.34
N VAL A 75 -6.14 14.68 -1.35
CA VAL A 75 -5.13 13.64 -1.55
C VAL A 75 -5.45 12.40 -0.72
N ALA A 76 -5.43 11.23 -1.34
CA ALA A 76 -5.56 9.95 -0.66
C ALA A 76 -4.28 9.12 -0.84
N ASN A 77 -3.66 8.68 0.25
CA ASN A 77 -2.54 7.75 0.20
C ASN A 77 -3.00 6.33 0.59
N ILE A 78 -3.02 5.45 -0.42
CA ILE A 78 -3.34 4.03 -0.31
C ILE A 78 -2.08 3.14 -0.32
N SER A 79 -0.88 3.73 -0.23
CA SER A 79 0.36 3.01 0.06
C SER A 79 0.24 2.25 1.37
N TYR A 80 1.02 1.18 1.61
CA TYR A 80 1.04 0.51 2.92
C TYR A 80 2.33 -0.26 3.15
N ASN A 81 2.69 -0.45 4.42
CA ASN A 81 3.93 -1.12 4.78
C ASN A 81 3.94 -2.58 4.28
N GLY A 82 4.97 -2.91 3.49
CA GLY A 82 5.14 -4.24 2.90
C GLY A 82 4.22 -4.52 1.71
N LEU A 83 3.67 -3.48 1.08
CA LEU A 83 2.90 -3.65 -0.15
C LEU A 83 3.84 -3.94 -1.32
N SER A 84 3.52 -4.95 -2.13
CA SER A 84 4.15 -5.23 -3.41
C SER A 84 3.28 -4.72 -4.57
N PRO A 85 3.85 -4.44 -5.75
CA PRO A 85 3.10 -4.06 -6.95
C PRO A 85 1.93 -4.99 -7.30
N ARG A 86 2.09 -6.31 -7.22
CA ARG A 86 0.97 -7.23 -7.53
C ARG A 86 -0.19 -7.15 -6.54
N VAL A 87 0.03 -6.68 -5.31
CA VAL A 87 -1.04 -6.39 -4.34
C VAL A 87 -1.55 -4.96 -4.49
N ALA A 88 -0.69 -4.02 -4.86
CA ALA A 88 -1.06 -2.64 -5.12
C ALA A 88 -1.97 -2.50 -6.35
N GLU A 89 -1.72 -3.27 -7.40
CA GLU A 89 -2.51 -3.30 -8.64
C GLU A 89 -4.01 -3.51 -8.42
N PRO A 90 -4.46 -4.58 -7.74
CA PRO A 90 -5.89 -4.76 -7.45
C PRO A 90 -6.45 -3.67 -6.54
N LEU A 91 -5.66 -3.11 -5.62
CA LEU A 91 -6.11 -1.99 -4.77
C LEU A 91 -6.37 -0.72 -5.59
N LEU A 92 -5.47 -0.39 -6.54
CA LEU A 92 -5.65 0.76 -7.43
C LEU A 92 -6.86 0.57 -8.36
N ALA A 93 -7.04 -0.64 -8.90
CA ALA A 93 -8.20 -0.95 -9.73
C ALA A 93 -9.51 -0.85 -8.93
N ASP A 94 -9.52 -1.37 -7.71
CA ASP A 94 -10.69 -1.26 -6.84
C ASP A 94 -10.93 0.18 -6.37
N TYR A 95 -9.89 1.00 -6.26
CA TYR A 95 -10.04 2.44 -6.02
C TYR A 95 -10.84 3.08 -7.17
N PHE A 96 -10.43 2.88 -8.43
CA PHE A 96 -11.13 3.48 -9.58
C PHE A 96 -12.61 3.05 -9.64
N ASP A 97 -12.88 1.76 -9.39
CA ASP A 97 -14.26 1.24 -9.39
C ASP A 97 -15.15 1.84 -8.29
N ARG A 98 -14.57 2.30 -7.18
CA ARG A 98 -15.31 2.65 -5.94
C ARG A 98 -15.31 4.12 -5.61
N CYS A 99 -14.22 4.80 -5.91
CA CYS A 99 -13.95 6.19 -5.53
C CYS A 99 -13.93 7.12 -6.75
N GLY A 100 -13.97 6.55 -7.97
CA GLY A 100 -13.85 7.30 -9.21
C GLY A 100 -12.39 7.49 -9.65
N VAL A 101 -12.22 8.15 -10.78
CA VAL A 101 -10.91 8.42 -11.38
C VAL A 101 -10.35 9.72 -10.81
N PRO A 102 -9.16 9.72 -10.20
CA PRO A 102 -8.49 10.94 -9.74
C PRO A 102 -7.85 11.67 -10.92
N GLU A 103 -7.55 12.96 -10.74
CA GLU A 103 -6.76 13.74 -11.72
C GLU A 103 -5.36 13.14 -11.89
N VAL A 104 -4.76 12.72 -10.76
CA VAL A 104 -3.38 12.22 -10.69
C VAL A 104 -3.28 10.92 -9.90
N VAL A 105 -2.44 10.00 -10.38
CA VAL A 105 -1.92 8.85 -9.63
C VAL A 105 -0.41 8.99 -9.47
N LEU A 106 0.05 9.05 -8.22
CA LEU A 106 1.45 9.01 -7.83
C LEU A 106 1.83 7.60 -7.38
N ILE A 107 2.83 6.99 -8.02
CA ILE A 107 3.30 5.65 -7.71
C ILE A 107 4.74 5.71 -7.19
N GLU A 108 4.99 5.26 -5.98
CA GLU A 108 6.33 5.10 -5.43
C GLU A 108 6.93 3.79 -5.95
N ALA A 109 7.92 3.88 -6.83
CA ALA A 109 8.33 2.73 -7.64
C ALA A 109 9.23 1.74 -6.90
N SER A 110 9.82 2.09 -5.76
CA SER A 110 10.84 1.25 -5.14
C SER A 110 10.32 -0.06 -4.55
N PHE A 111 9.01 -0.15 -4.32
CA PHE A 111 8.37 -1.37 -3.86
C PHE A 111 8.40 -2.54 -4.85
N VAL A 112 8.95 -2.38 -6.07
CA VAL A 112 9.28 -3.51 -6.96
C VAL A 112 10.33 -4.46 -6.36
N GLY A 113 11.05 -4.01 -5.31
CA GLY A 113 11.92 -4.84 -4.50
C GLY A 113 11.21 -5.61 -3.38
N VAL A 114 9.88 -5.54 -3.30
CA VAL A 114 9.07 -6.34 -2.35
C VAL A 114 8.42 -7.48 -3.13
N GLU A 115 8.88 -8.70 -2.92
CA GLU A 115 8.27 -9.88 -3.51
C GLU A 115 6.87 -10.12 -2.93
N THR A 116 5.90 -10.39 -3.80
CA THR A 116 4.57 -10.79 -3.34
C THR A 116 4.61 -12.20 -2.76
N ASP A 117 4.27 -12.32 -1.48
CA ASP A 117 4.10 -13.61 -0.80
C ASP A 117 2.65 -13.83 -0.30
N VAL A 118 2.38 -15.05 0.18
CA VAL A 118 1.03 -15.42 0.68
C VAL A 118 0.63 -14.55 1.86
N THR A 119 1.57 -14.23 2.75
CA THR A 119 1.32 -13.41 3.93
C THR A 119 0.86 -11.99 3.54
N GLY A 120 1.54 -11.38 2.57
CA GLY A 120 1.25 -10.06 2.03
C GLY A 120 -0.13 -9.98 1.41
N VAL A 121 -0.56 -11.01 0.67
CA VAL A 121 -1.93 -11.07 0.11
C VAL A 121 -2.97 -11.34 1.19
N MET A 122 -2.72 -12.32 2.08
CA MET A 122 -3.67 -12.73 3.12
C MET A 122 -3.89 -11.65 4.18
N LYS A 123 -2.97 -10.70 4.32
CA LYS A 123 -3.19 -9.45 5.06
C LYS A 123 -4.47 -8.74 4.63
N PHE A 124 -4.83 -8.80 3.34
CA PHE A 124 -6.04 -8.16 2.81
C PHE A 124 -7.28 -9.05 2.81
N SER A 125 -7.23 -10.23 3.44
CA SER A 125 -8.37 -11.16 3.51
C SER A 125 -9.68 -10.56 4.04
N PRO A 126 -9.72 -9.56 4.96
CA PRO A 126 -10.97 -8.93 5.37
C PRO A 126 -11.74 -8.31 4.19
N TYR A 127 -11.03 -7.92 3.13
CA TYR A 127 -11.58 -7.25 1.97
C TYR A 127 -11.85 -8.19 0.78
N PHE A 128 -11.57 -9.50 0.86
CA PHE A 128 -11.83 -10.43 -0.24
C PHE A 128 -13.31 -10.49 -0.66
N GLY A 129 -14.23 -10.23 0.27
CA GLY A 129 -15.67 -10.12 -0.06
C GLY A 129 -16.01 -8.89 -0.91
N ARG A 130 -15.14 -7.88 -0.91
CA ARG A 130 -15.32 -6.59 -1.61
C ARG A 130 -14.35 -6.45 -2.80
N SER A 131 -13.31 -7.28 -2.88
CA SER A 131 -12.34 -7.29 -3.97
C SER A 131 -12.24 -8.66 -4.61
N GLN A 132 -12.86 -8.81 -5.78
CA GLN A 132 -12.67 -10.01 -6.59
C GLN A 132 -11.24 -10.12 -7.10
N ARG A 133 -10.54 -9.00 -7.29
CA ARG A 133 -9.16 -8.98 -7.80
C ARG A 133 -8.18 -9.48 -6.75
N LEU A 134 -8.26 -9.01 -5.50
CA LEU A 134 -7.48 -9.55 -4.39
C LEU A 134 -7.82 -11.01 -4.12
N TYR A 135 -9.11 -11.37 -4.17
CA TYR A 135 -9.50 -12.77 -3.97
C TYR A 135 -8.91 -13.69 -5.04
N LYS A 136 -8.94 -13.29 -6.31
CA LYS A 136 -8.28 -14.03 -7.41
C LYS A 136 -6.78 -14.14 -7.22
N LEU A 137 -6.11 -13.06 -6.79
CA LEU A 137 -4.69 -13.10 -6.47
C LEU A 137 -4.40 -14.12 -5.36
N ALA A 138 -5.21 -14.11 -4.29
CA ALA A 138 -5.10 -15.08 -3.20
C ALA A 138 -5.33 -16.52 -3.68
N CYS A 139 -6.33 -16.77 -4.53
CA CYS A 139 -6.58 -18.08 -5.12
C CYS A 139 -5.39 -18.60 -5.94
N ASN A 140 -4.71 -17.71 -6.67
CA ASN A 140 -3.55 -18.09 -7.48
C ASN A 140 -2.31 -18.42 -6.64
N MET A 141 -2.20 -17.85 -5.43
CA MET A 141 -1.03 -18.04 -4.56
C MET A 141 -1.24 -19.13 -3.52
N ASP A 142 -2.41 -19.18 -2.89
CA ASP A 142 -2.80 -20.22 -1.95
C ASP A 142 -4.29 -20.57 -2.12
N PRO A 143 -4.61 -21.52 -3.03
CA PRO A 143 -5.97 -21.96 -3.28
C PRO A 143 -6.67 -22.47 -2.01
N LYS A 144 -5.93 -23.08 -1.07
CA LYS A 144 -6.50 -23.65 0.15
C LYS A 144 -6.96 -22.54 1.08
N CYS A 145 -6.08 -21.57 1.37
CA CYS A 145 -6.43 -20.43 2.22
C CYS A 145 -7.53 -19.58 1.59
N ALA A 146 -7.55 -19.41 0.27
CA ALA A 146 -8.62 -18.70 -0.42
C ALA A 146 -9.97 -19.43 -0.33
N VAL A 147 -10.00 -20.76 -0.46
CA VAL A 147 -11.22 -21.56 -0.29
C VAL A 147 -11.72 -21.49 1.15
N ILE A 148 -10.84 -21.63 2.15
CA ILE A 148 -11.19 -21.51 3.57
C ILE A 148 -11.77 -20.12 3.85
N SER A 149 -11.14 -19.06 3.32
CA SER A 149 -11.63 -17.69 3.44
C SER A 149 -13.01 -17.47 2.79
N ASN A 150 -13.39 -18.28 1.82
CA ASN A 150 -14.73 -18.21 1.23
C ASN A 150 -15.76 -19.04 2.01
N LEU A 151 -15.34 -20.19 2.53
CA LEU A 151 -16.19 -21.09 3.31
C LEU A 151 -16.48 -20.55 4.71
N SER A 152 -15.48 -19.96 5.38
CA SER A 152 -15.63 -19.26 6.66
C SER A 152 -15.35 -17.78 6.44
N GLN A 153 -16.40 -16.95 6.46
CA GLN A 153 -16.24 -15.52 6.34
C GLN A 153 -15.57 -14.91 7.59
N LEU A 154 -15.75 -15.51 8.77
CA LEU A 154 -15.01 -15.08 9.97
C LEU A 154 -13.51 -15.29 9.82
N TYR A 155 -13.08 -16.35 9.13
CA TYR A 155 -11.65 -16.61 8.91
C TYR A 155 -10.95 -15.47 8.16
N ARG A 156 -11.66 -14.72 7.30
CA ARG A 156 -11.14 -13.51 6.64
C ARG A 156 -10.65 -12.44 7.60
N TYR A 157 -11.12 -12.46 8.85
CA TYR A 157 -10.74 -11.51 9.88
C TYR A 157 -9.56 -12.01 10.73
N ASN A 158 -8.94 -13.12 10.37
CA ASN A 158 -7.66 -13.53 10.95
C ASN A 158 -6.51 -12.83 10.21
N SER A 159 -6.43 -11.51 10.36
CA SER A 159 -5.47 -10.66 9.65
C SER A 159 -4.93 -9.53 10.53
N GLU A 160 -3.68 -9.11 10.27
CA GLU A 160 -3.05 -7.92 10.84
C GLU A 160 -3.90 -6.65 10.66
N LEU A 161 -4.67 -6.54 9.56
CA LEU A 161 -5.47 -5.35 9.30
C LEU A 161 -6.65 -5.19 10.26
N ILE A 162 -7.05 -6.22 11.01
CA ILE A 162 -8.13 -6.12 11.98
C ILE A 162 -7.76 -5.24 13.18
N PRO A 163 -6.73 -5.56 13.99
CA PRO A 163 -6.34 -4.69 15.08
C PRO A 163 -5.95 -3.29 14.60
N VAL A 164 -5.36 -3.17 13.41
CA VAL A 164 -5.04 -1.88 12.79
C VAL A 164 -6.33 -1.09 12.50
N ALA A 165 -7.33 -1.70 11.84
CA ALA A 165 -8.61 -1.05 11.58
C ALA A 165 -9.31 -0.62 12.88
N LEU A 166 -9.27 -1.46 13.92
CA LEU A 166 -9.84 -1.13 15.23
C LEU A 166 -9.16 0.10 15.87
N ASN A 167 -7.83 0.22 15.75
CA ASN A 167 -7.07 1.38 16.23
C ASN A 167 -7.43 2.70 15.49
N TYR A 168 -8.00 2.60 14.29
CA TYR A 168 -8.43 3.73 13.46
C TYR A 168 -9.95 3.94 13.44
N LEU A 169 -10.73 3.34 14.35
CA LEU A 169 -12.21 3.50 14.37
C LEU A 169 -12.74 4.94 14.48
N ARG A 170 -11.94 5.86 14.99
CA ARG A 170 -12.36 7.25 15.24
C ARG A 170 -11.39 8.29 14.68
N ARG A 171 -10.44 7.85 13.85
CA ARG A 171 -9.40 8.72 13.30
C ARG A 171 -8.87 8.16 11.98
N SER A 172 -8.46 9.06 11.10
CA SER A 172 -7.79 8.69 9.86
C SER A 172 -6.38 8.14 10.12
N ASP A 173 -5.93 7.21 9.28
CA ASP A 173 -4.56 6.72 9.24
C ASP A 173 -3.63 7.51 8.29
N GLN A 174 -4.13 8.59 7.69
CA GLN A 174 -3.44 9.36 6.66
C GLN A 174 -2.38 10.35 7.20
N GLY A 175 -2.38 10.64 8.50
CA GLY A 175 -1.51 11.66 9.13
C GLY A 175 -0.42 11.14 10.06
N GLY A 176 -0.28 9.81 10.22
CA GLY A 176 0.64 9.22 11.18
C GLY A 176 2.10 9.20 10.71
N LEU A 177 2.85 10.28 10.95
CA LEU A 177 4.28 10.37 10.62
C LEU A 177 5.18 10.25 11.85
N VAL A 178 6.35 9.64 11.65
CA VAL A 178 7.39 9.48 12.68
C VAL A 178 8.19 10.77 12.78
N ARG A 179 8.40 11.31 13.99
CA ARG A 179 9.09 12.61 14.19
C ARG A 179 10.56 12.51 14.59
N ARG A 180 11.03 11.33 14.99
CA ARG A 180 12.44 11.15 15.40
C ARG A 180 13.37 11.13 14.18
N SER A 181 14.59 11.62 14.35
CA SER A 181 15.67 11.41 13.38
C SER A 181 16.25 10.00 13.47
N VAL A 182 17.07 9.66 12.48
CA VAL A 182 17.94 8.48 12.49
C VAL A 182 18.86 8.57 13.72
N PRO A 183 18.96 7.52 14.56
CA PRO A 183 19.89 7.53 15.68
C PRO A 183 21.35 7.52 15.19
N ASP A 184 22.24 8.23 15.88
CA ASP A 184 23.69 8.26 15.56
C ASP A 184 24.30 6.86 15.44
N THR A 185 23.86 5.91 16.27
CA THR A 185 24.31 4.52 16.22
C THR A 185 23.92 3.85 14.90
N LEU A 186 22.70 4.10 14.42
CA LEU A 186 22.22 3.54 13.16
C LEU A 186 22.92 4.20 11.96
N ALA A 187 23.23 5.49 12.04
CA ALA A 187 24.02 6.21 11.04
C ALA A 187 25.43 5.62 10.94
N ALA A 188 26.14 5.48 12.06
CA ALA A 188 27.47 4.88 12.12
C ALA A 188 27.49 3.42 11.64
N GLU A 189 26.49 2.61 12.04
CA GLU A 189 26.34 1.25 11.51
C GLU A 189 26.17 1.25 9.99
N THR A 190 25.40 2.19 9.45
CA THR A 190 25.14 2.31 8.01
C THR A 190 26.41 2.67 7.24
N GLU A 191 27.21 3.58 7.75
CA GLU A 191 28.52 3.92 7.17
C GLU A 191 29.48 2.73 7.15
N ALA A 192 29.40 1.86 8.15
CA ALA A 192 30.20 0.65 8.26
C ALA A 192 29.67 -0.54 7.45
N MET A 193 28.49 -0.44 6.83
CA MET A 193 27.92 -1.53 6.02
C MET A 193 28.79 -1.84 4.80
N ASP A 194 28.85 -3.12 4.46
CA ASP A 194 29.30 -3.56 3.14
C ASP A 194 28.31 -3.09 2.06
N PRO A 195 28.75 -2.94 0.81
CA PRO A 195 27.85 -2.68 -0.31
C PRO A 195 26.77 -3.76 -0.41
N ILE A 196 25.55 -3.34 -0.71
CA ILE A 196 24.39 -4.20 -0.88
C ILE A 196 23.72 -3.96 -2.23
N GLU A 197 22.95 -4.93 -2.69
CA GLU A 197 22.14 -4.82 -3.89
C GLU A 197 20.67 -4.67 -3.53
N LEU A 198 19.97 -3.75 -4.21
CA LEU A 198 18.53 -3.67 -4.14
C LEU A 198 17.91 -4.83 -4.94
N PRO A 199 16.97 -5.59 -4.34
CA PRO A 199 16.23 -6.59 -5.07
C PRO A 199 15.29 -5.94 -6.10
N LEU A 200 15.06 -6.66 -7.19
CA LEU A 200 14.08 -6.32 -8.21
C LEU A 200 13.47 -7.62 -8.73
N TYR A 201 12.14 -7.69 -8.73
CA TYR A 201 11.41 -8.87 -9.17
C TYR A 201 10.67 -8.54 -10.46
N GLU A 202 10.93 -9.32 -11.52
CA GLU A 202 10.35 -9.08 -12.86
C GLU A 202 8.81 -9.04 -12.83
N GLN A 203 8.18 -9.91 -12.03
CA GLN A 203 6.73 -9.96 -11.89
C GLN A 203 6.16 -8.70 -11.23
N GLU A 204 6.94 -8.06 -10.35
CA GLU A 204 6.56 -6.84 -9.65
C GLU A 204 6.74 -5.61 -10.55
N VAL A 205 7.81 -5.59 -11.36
CA VAL A 205 7.97 -4.58 -12.43
C VAL A 205 6.85 -4.68 -13.46
N ALA A 206 6.48 -5.90 -13.87
CA ALA A 206 5.35 -6.11 -14.77
C ALA A 206 4.01 -5.65 -14.17
N ALA A 207 3.81 -5.81 -12.85
CA ALA A 207 2.63 -5.29 -12.17
C ALA A 207 2.63 -3.76 -12.08
N LEU A 208 3.79 -3.15 -11.79
CA LEU A 208 3.95 -1.69 -11.87
C LEU A 208 3.60 -1.16 -13.28
N ALA A 209 4.04 -1.83 -14.35
CA ALA A 209 3.69 -1.47 -15.72
C ALA A 209 2.17 -1.51 -15.95
N ARG A 210 1.49 -2.55 -15.46
CA ARG A 210 0.02 -2.65 -15.53
C ARG A 210 -0.67 -1.57 -14.71
N MET A 211 -0.13 -1.17 -13.55
CA MET A 211 -0.67 -0.05 -12.76
C MET A 211 -0.57 1.27 -13.53
N VAL A 212 0.54 1.52 -14.22
CA VAL A 212 0.72 2.71 -15.08
C VAL A 212 -0.30 2.71 -16.21
N GLN A 213 -0.44 1.57 -16.91
CA GLN A 213 -1.41 1.42 -17.98
C GLN A 213 -2.85 1.63 -17.46
N LEU A 214 -3.18 1.00 -16.34
CA LEU A 214 -4.50 1.11 -15.70
C LEU A 214 -4.86 2.57 -15.39
N GLY A 215 -3.94 3.36 -14.84
CA GLY A 215 -4.18 4.78 -14.59
C GLY A 215 -4.46 5.57 -15.87
N ARG A 216 -3.65 5.36 -16.91
CA ARG A 216 -3.81 6.04 -18.21
C ARG A 216 -5.10 5.68 -18.93
N GLU A 217 -5.44 4.39 -18.94
CA GLU A 217 -6.67 3.89 -19.59
C GLU A 217 -7.93 4.43 -18.92
N ASN A 218 -7.88 4.72 -17.62
CA ASN A 218 -8.96 5.36 -16.89
C ASN A 218 -8.96 6.90 -17.04
N GLY A 219 -7.95 7.49 -17.69
CA GLY A 219 -7.85 8.93 -17.92
C GLY A 219 -7.13 9.72 -16.82
N ALA A 220 -6.49 9.06 -15.86
CA ALA A 220 -5.68 9.72 -14.85
C ALA A 220 -4.27 10.05 -15.40
N THR A 221 -3.71 11.17 -14.95
CA THR A 221 -2.28 11.45 -15.17
C THR A 221 -1.47 10.58 -14.21
N VAL A 222 -0.54 9.77 -14.73
CA VAL A 222 0.27 8.88 -13.91
C VAL A 222 1.71 9.38 -13.82
N HIS A 223 2.19 9.56 -12.59
CA HIS A 223 3.60 9.82 -12.32
C HIS A 223 4.20 8.68 -11.49
N VAL A 224 5.36 8.20 -11.94
CA VAL A 224 6.14 7.18 -11.25
C VAL A 224 7.34 7.87 -10.63
N VAL A 225 7.49 7.77 -9.32
CA VAL A 225 8.45 8.55 -8.53
C VAL A 225 9.30 7.62 -7.68
N LEU A 226 10.58 7.92 -7.58
CA LEU A 226 11.49 7.33 -6.60
C LEU A 226 11.85 8.37 -5.55
N VAL A 227 11.55 8.08 -4.28
CA VAL A 227 11.85 8.97 -3.15
C VAL A 227 13.24 8.69 -2.57
N GLY A 228 13.69 9.54 -1.65
CA GLY A 228 15.02 9.49 -1.02
C GLY A 228 15.27 8.28 -0.11
N TYR A 229 16.52 7.85 -0.05
CA TYR A 229 17.07 6.97 0.99
C TYR A 229 18.01 7.80 1.86
N LEU A 230 18.25 7.35 3.10
CA LEU A 230 19.29 7.96 3.94
C LEU A 230 20.60 8.05 3.12
N PRO A 231 21.26 9.22 3.03
CA PRO A 231 22.43 9.43 2.18
C PRO A 231 23.53 8.37 2.36
N ALA A 232 23.89 8.06 3.61
CA ALA A 232 24.86 7.04 3.93
C ALA A 232 24.44 5.64 3.45
N TYR A 233 23.14 5.30 3.52
CA TYR A 233 22.62 4.03 3.04
C TYR A 233 22.60 3.98 1.51
N ARG A 234 22.19 5.08 0.85
CA ARG A 234 22.19 5.21 -0.60
C ARG A 234 23.58 4.98 -1.19
N ALA A 235 24.62 5.48 -0.52
CA ALA A 235 26.02 5.27 -0.90
C ALA A 235 26.47 3.79 -0.84
N LYS A 236 25.72 2.92 -0.14
CA LYS A 236 25.98 1.47 -0.07
C LYS A 236 25.26 0.66 -1.14
N LEU A 237 24.38 1.26 -1.93
CA LEU A 237 23.60 0.56 -2.95
C LEU A 237 24.43 0.35 -4.23
N ALA A 238 25.10 -0.80 -4.31
CA ALA A 238 26.07 -1.11 -5.37
C ALA A 238 25.46 -1.12 -6.78
N ASN A 239 24.20 -1.54 -6.89
CA ASN A 239 23.48 -1.69 -8.16
C ASN A 239 22.47 -0.56 -8.42
N PHE A 240 22.54 0.58 -7.70
CA PHE A 240 21.41 1.52 -7.66
C PHE A 240 21.04 2.11 -9.03
N ASP A 241 22.02 2.54 -9.82
CA ASP A 241 21.75 3.09 -11.14
C ASP A 241 21.18 2.04 -12.11
N THR A 242 21.74 0.82 -12.10
CA THR A 242 21.22 -0.30 -12.89
C THR A 242 19.80 -0.67 -12.46
N TRP A 243 19.53 -0.68 -11.15
CA TRP A 243 18.21 -0.95 -10.60
C TRP A 243 17.18 0.10 -11.04
N LYS A 244 17.52 1.40 -11.03
CA LYS A 244 16.67 2.47 -11.57
C LYS A 244 16.41 2.30 -13.06
N GLN A 245 17.44 1.95 -13.84
CA GLN A 245 17.31 1.70 -15.28
C GLN A 245 16.41 0.51 -15.57
N GLN A 246 16.49 -0.57 -14.78
CA GLN A 246 15.63 -1.74 -14.94
C GLN A 246 14.15 -1.41 -14.67
N ILE A 247 13.86 -0.58 -13.67
CA ILE A 247 12.50 -0.07 -13.43
C ILE A 247 12.02 0.73 -14.64
N ALA A 248 12.81 1.71 -15.08
CA ALA A 248 12.44 2.58 -16.20
C ALA A 248 12.25 1.81 -17.51
N ALA A 249 13.07 0.79 -17.77
CA ALA A 249 12.95 -0.06 -18.97
C ALA A 249 11.72 -0.99 -18.90
N GLY A 250 11.24 -1.31 -17.70
CA GLY A 250 10.11 -2.20 -17.49
C GLY A 250 8.74 -1.54 -17.58
N ILE A 251 8.67 -0.22 -17.69
CA ILE A 251 7.42 0.54 -17.71
C ILE A 251 7.40 1.54 -18.86
N ASP A 252 6.22 1.80 -19.41
CA ASP A 252 6.03 2.83 -20.43
C ASP A 252 5.78 4.21 -19.80
N ALA A 253 6.59 4.64 -18.83
CA ALA A 253 6.45 5.95 -18.19
C ALA A 253 7.81 6.49 -17.71
N PRO A 254 8.00 7.82 -17.71
CA PRO A 254 9.19 8.40 -17.11
C PRO A 254 9.20 8.13 -15.60
N VAL A 255 10.35 7.66 -15.10
CA VAL A 255 10.61 7.54 -13.66
C VAL A 255 11.24 8.85 -13.20
N ILE A 256 10.56 9.54 -12.28
CA ILE A 256 11.02 10.79 -11.69
C ILE A 256 11.90 10.43 -10.49
N ASP A 257 13.21 10.62 -10.65
CA ASP A 257 14.21 10.34 -9.62
C ASP A 257 14.35 11.54 -8.67
N LEU A 258 13.81 11.40 -7.45
CA LEU A 258 14.00 12.34 -6.34
C LEU A 258 14.93 11.75 -5.26
N THR A 259 15.67 10.70 -5.57
CA THR A 259 16.42 9.93 -4.57
C THR A 259 17.58 10.71 -3.94
N THR A 260 18.02 11.77 -4.61
CA THR A 260 19.09 12.70 -4.18
C THR A 260 18.58 14.09 -3.83
N ALA A 261 17.27 14.35 -3.93
CA ALA A 261 16.70 15.68 -3.71
C ALA A 261 16.70 16.11 -2.23
N ILE A 262 16.72 15.13 -1.31
CA ILE A 262 16.81 15.34 0.14
C ILE A 262 18.03 14.60 0.64
N ASP A 263 19.09 15.35 0.96
CA ASP A 263 20.42 14.85 1.29
C ASP A 263 20.86 15.15 2.73
N ASP A 264 19.87 15.30 3.62
CA ASP A 264 20.06 15.63 5.03
C ASP A 264 19.59 14.46 5.89
N ASP A 265 20.46 13.94 6.76
CA ASP A 265 20.17 12.80 7.64
C ASP A 265 19.00 13.09 8.60
N ASP A 266 18.81 14.35 8.99
CA ASP A 266 17.70 14.79 9.84
C ASP A 266 16.33 14.67 9.15
N ALA A 267 16.29 14.34 7.85
CA ALA A 267 15.05 14.06 7.14
C ALA A 267 14.58 12.60 7.27
N TYR A 268 15.35 11.71 7.91
CA TYR A 268 15.09 10.27 7.95
C TYR A 268 14.93 9.77 9.39
N PHE A 269 14.16 8.69 9.61
CA PHE A 269 14.10 8.01 10.93
C PHE A 269 14.75 6.63 10.93
N ASP A 270 15.08 6.10 9.75
CA ASP A 270 15.87 4.90 9.52
C ASP A 270 16.56 5.00 8.14
N ARG A 271 17.14 3.90 7.66
CA ARG A 271 17.88 3.85 6.38
C ARG A 271 17.00 4.11 5.13
N LEU A 272 15.70 3.89 5.24
CA LEU A 272 14.77 3.78 4.09
C LEU A 272 13.69 4.87 4.07
N HIS A 273 13.30 5.38 5.23
CA HIS A 273 12.07 6.15 5.40
C HIS A 273 12.31 7.56 5.93
N PHE A 274 11.61 8.51 5.31
CA PHE A 274 11.55 9.87 5.80
C PHE A 274 10.82 9.96 7.15
N ASN A 275 11.33 10.82 8.03
CA ASN A 275 10.58 11.30 9.18
C ASN A 275 9.61 12.43 8.75
N ALA A 276 8.94 13.06 9.70
CA ALA A 276 8.00 14.14 9.43
C ALA A 276 8.64 15.29 8.63
N ALA A 277 9.85 15.72 9.00
CA ALA A 277 10.57 16.79 8.29
C ALA A 277 10.93 16.38 6.85
N GLY A 278 11.40 15.15 6.64
CA GLY A 278 11.65 14.63 5.28
C GLY A 278 10.38 14.47 4.46
N SER A 279 9.28 14.08 5.10
CA SER A 279 7.96 13.96 4.45
C SER A 279 7.45 15.33 3.98
N GLU A 280 7.58 16.37 4.82
CA GLU A 280 7.25 17.76 4.45
C GLU A 280 8.06 18.26 3.26
N ARG A 281 9.39 18.04 3.28
CA ARG A 281 10.27 18.38 2.16
C ARG A 281 9.90 17.61 0.89
N SER A 282 9.57 16.33 1.01
CA SER A 282 9.12 15.49 -0.10
C SER A 282 7.83 16.03 -0.71
N ALA A 283 6.83 16.38 0.12
CA ALA A 283 5.58 16.97 -0.35
C ALA A 283 5.81 18.30 -1.10
N ALA A 284 6.65 19.19 -0.56
CA ALA A 284 7.00 20.45 -1.22
C ALA A 284 7.65 20.22 -2.60
N LEU A 285 8.58 19.26 -2.70
CA LEU A 285 9.24 18.91 -3.95
C LEU A 285 8.26 18.38 -5.00
N LEU A 286 7.31 17.52 -4.61
CA LEU A 286 6.29 17.00 -5.53
C LEU A 286 5.43 18.14 -6.11
N ILE A 287 5.08 19.12 -5.28
CA ILE A 287 4.30 20.30 -5.67
C ILE A 287 5.12 21.23 -6.57
N GLU A 288 6.36 21.54 -6.21
CA GLU A 288 7.27 22.38 -7.01
C GLU A 288 7.48 21.79 -8.41
N ARG A 289 7.56 20.46 -8.50
CA ARG A 289 7.69 19.73 -9.76
C ARG A 289 6.37 19.59 -10.54
N GLY A 290 5.27 20.14 -10.04
CA GLY A 290 3.96 20.11 -10.71
C GLY A 290 3.31 18.72 -10.74
N LEU A 291 3.71 17.81 -9.85
CA LEU A 291 3.29 16.40 -9.90
C LEU A 291 1.91 16.14 -9.30
N LEU A 292 1.24 17.15 -8.75
CA LEU A 292 -0.13 17.05 -8.24
C LEU A 292 -1.16 17.64 -9.23
N GLY A 293 -0.73 17.94 -10.46
CA GLY A 293 -1.52 18.68 -11.45
C GLY A 293 -1.43 20.20 -11.24
N SER A 294 -2.04 20.97 -12.14
CA SER A 294 -2.10 22.42 -12.04
C SER A 294 -2.98 22.86 -10.86
N ALA A 295 -2.52 23.88 -10.14
CA ALA A 295 -3.40 24.67 -9.27
C ALA A 295 -4.40 25.41 -10.17
N GLU A 296 -5.69 25.22 -9.93
CA GLU A 296 -6.73 26.07 -10.54
C GLU A 296 -6.71 27.47 -9.91
#